data_AF-A0A8S0GWC1-F1
#
_entry.id   AF-A0A8S0GWC1-F1
#
_cell.length_a   1.000
_cell.length_b   1.000
_cell.length_c   1.000
_cell.angle_alpha   90.00
_cell.angle_beta   90.00
_cell.angle_gamma   90.00
#
_symmetry.space_group_name_H-M   'P 1'
#
loop_
_entity.id
_entity.type
_entity.pdbx_description
1 polymer ?
#
loop_
_entity_poly.entity_id
_entity_poly.type
_entity_poly.pdbx_seq_one_letter_code
_entity_poly.pdbx_strand_id
1 'polypeptide(L)'
;MSSSSLRLLSLNHLPAAAALLWGLSLAIVRAWQPIDYFWENFAAYWLPQGLILGLLLCTRPTPALFTGVALALAAHLQLFCLWISSPEGALGWLFYLFDFPGALIGAAIARFLATRVAPGKPLINGLLGLGWVSLGLLLNFKLMMYSQV
;
A
#
# COMPACT_ATOMS: atom_id res chain seq x y z
N MET A 1 -16.51 -33.80 14.47
CA MET A 1 -15.30 -32.94 14.38
C MET A 1 -15.52 -31.96 13.24
N SER A 2 -15.58 -30.68 13.60
CA SER A 2 -16.05 -29.57 12.76
C SER A 2 -14.95 -29.12 11.80
N SER A 3 -15.15 -29.31 10.50
CA SER A 3 -14.27 -28.80 9.42
C SER A 3 -14.67 -27.38 8.95
N SER A 4 -15.22 -26.56 9.85
CA SER A 4 -15.80 -25.25 9.53
C SER A 4 -14.81 -24.07 9.52
N SER A 5 -13.51 -24.31 9.64
CA SER A 5 -12.53 -23.23 9.82
C SER A 5 -12.00 -22.63 8.51
N LEU A 6 -12.35 -23.20 7.37
CA LEU A 6 -11.99 -22.69 6.04
C LEU A 6 -13.25 -22.28 5.26
N ARG A 7 -14.08 -21.40 5.84
CA ARG A 7 -14.88 -20.50 4.99
C ARG A 7 -13.89 -19.57 4.29
N LEU A 8 -13.37 -20.09 3.18
CA LEU A 8 -12.66 -19.36 2.13
C LEU A 8 -13.18 -17.94 2.06
N LEU A 9 -12.25 -16.98 2.00
CA LEU A 9 -12.50 -15.56 1.79
C LEU A 9 -13.86 -15.34 1.13
N SER A 10 -14.81 -14.74 1.86
CA SER A 10 -16.06 -14.26 1.24
C SER A 10 -15.67 -13.50 -0.03
N LEU A 11 -16.36 -13.78 -1.16
CA LEU A 11 -16.04 -13.23 -2.49
C LEU A 11 -15.73 -11.72 -2.48
N ASN A 12 -16.33 -10.98 -1.54
CA ASN A 12 -16.13 -9.56 -1.31
C ASN A 12 -14.69 -9.17 -0.88
N HIS A 13 -13.88 -10.11 -0.43
CA HIS A 13 -12.50 -9.91 0.03
C HIS A 13 -11.45 -10.35 -1.00
N LEU A 14 -11.86 -11.03 -2.07
CA LEU A 14 -10.94 -11.46 -3.13
C LEU A 14 -10.16 -10.29 -3.75
N PRO A 15 -10.77 -9.12 -4.04
CA PRO A 15 -10.02 -7.98 -4.57
C PRO A 15 -8.96 -7.46 -3.59
N ALA A 16 -9.30 -7.40 -2.30
CA ALA A 16 -8.36 -7.01 -1.25
C ALA A 16 -7.19 -7.98 -1.16
N ALA A 17 -7.46 -9.29 -1.18
CA ALA A 17 -6.42 -10.31 -1.17
C ALA A 17 -5.53 -10.24 -2.41
N ALA A 18 -6.11 -10.06 -3.60
CA ALA A 18 -5.34 -9.90 -4.82
C ALA A 18 -4.40 -8.68 -4.76
N ALA A 19 -4.88 -7.54 -4.28
CA ALA A 19 -4.08 -6.33 -4.11
C ALA A 19 -2.94 -6.52 -3.08
N LEU A 20 -3.23 -7.16 -1.94
CA LEU A 20 -2.22 -7.50 -0.94
C LEU A 20 -1.16 -8.46 -1.49
N LEU A 21 -1.60 -9.52 -2.17
CA LEU A 21 -0.70 -10.52 -2.75
C LEU A 21 0.18 -9.92 -3.84
N TRP A 22 -0.33 -8.95 -4.60
CA TRP A 22 0.47 -8.20 -5.57
C TRP A 22 1.60 -7.44 -4.85
N GLY A 23 1.29 -6.64 -3.84
CA GLY A 23 2.30 -5.91 -3.07
C GLY A 23 3.32 -6.84 -2.38
N LEU A 24 2.85 -7.94 -1.76
CA LEU A 24 3.70 -8.97 -1.15
C LEU A 24 4.64 -9.61 -2.16
N SER A 25 4.12 -10.01 -3.33
CA SER A 25 4.92 -10.66 -4.37
C SER A 25 6.03 -9.74 -4.86
N LEU A 26 5.74 -8.44 -5.04
CA LEU A 26 6.75 -7.47 -5.42
C LEU A 26 7.84 -7.30 -4.36
N ALA A 27 7.45 -7.22 -3.08
CA ALA A 27 8.41 -7.12 -1.99
C ALA A 27 9.31 -8.37 -1.91
N ILE A 28 8.75 -9.57 -2.08
CA ILE A 28 9.50 -10.83 -2.11
C ILE A 28 10.47 -10.87 -3.29
N VAL A 29 10.00 -10.57 -4.50
CA VAL A 29 10.84 -10.58 -5.70
C VAL A 29 11.98 -9.58 -5.55
N ARG A 30 11.72 -8.38 -5.01
CA ARG A 30 12.74 -7.36 -4.84
C ARG A 30 13.73 -7.68 -3.72
N ALA A 31 13.29 -8.37 -2.68
CA ALA A 31 14.16 -8.83 -1.60
C ALA A 31 15.06 -10.02 -1.98
N TRP A 32 14.75 -10.70 -3.08
CA TRP A 32 15.41 -11.96 -3.46
C TRP A 32 16.91 -11.83 -3.76
N GLN A 33 17.38 -10.65 -4.17
CA GLN A 33 18.78 -10.42 -4.56
C GLN A 33 19.32 -9.12 -3.95
N PRO A 34 20.44 -9.16 -3.20
CA PRO A 34 21.12 -10.35 -2.70
C PRO A 34 20.32 -11.08 -1.60
N ILE A 35 20.29 -12.42 -1.65
CA ILE A 35 19.51 -13.25 -0.73
C ILE A 35 19.99 -13.15 0.73
N ASP A 36 21.26 -12.84 0.94
CA ASP A 36 21.86 -12.69 2.27
C ASP A 36 21.21 -11.58 3.10
N TYR A 37 20.57 -10.62 2.44
CA TYR A 37 19.85 -9.48 3.05
C TYR A 37 18.33 -9.56 2.80
N PHE A 38 17.80 -10.77 2.57
CA PHE A 38 16.41 -10.95 2.20
C PHE A 38 15.45 -10.32 3.21
N TRP A 39 15.66 -10.54 4.51
CA TRP A 39 14.73 -10.07 5.53
C TRP A 39 14.75 -8.54 5.67
N GLU A 40 15.93 -7.95 5.59
CA GLU A 40 16.14 -6.51 5.63
C GLU A 40 15.49 -5.83 4.42
N ASN A 41 15.74 -6.37 3.22
CA ASN A 41 15.15 -5.86 2.00
C ASN A 41 13.62 -6.05 1.98
N PHE A 42 13.15 -7.23 2.38
CA PHE A 42 11.72 -7.51 2.47
C PHE A 42 11.04 -6.55 3.45
N ALA A 43 11.63 -6.34 4.63
CA ALA A 43 11.14 -5.37 5.59
C ALA A 43 11.16 -3.95 5.01
N ALA A 44 12.23 -3.53 4.34
CA ALA A 44 12.32 -2.20 3.73
C ALA A 44 11.22 -1.94 2.69
N TYR A 45 10.88 -2.93 1.87
CA TYR A 45 9.84 -2.80 0.83
C TYR A 45 8.42 -3.03 1.35
N TRP A 46 8.22 -3.96 2.28
CA TRP A 46 6.89 -4.38 2.71
C TRP A 46 6.39 -3.67 3.97
N LEU A 47 7.27 -3.47 4.97
CA LEU A 47 6.87 -3.01 6.30
C LEU A 47 6.11 -1.68 6.29
N PRO A 48 6.50 -0.67 5.48
CA PRO A 48 5.74 0.58 5.45
C PRO A 48 4.31 0.40 4.92
N GLN A 49 4.11 -0.42 3.89
CA GLN A 49 2.77 -0.76 3.38
C GLN A 49 1.97 -1.55 4.41
N GLY A 50 2.61 -2.57 4.99
CA GLY A 50 2.02 -3.43 6.02
C GLY A 50 1.57 -2.64 7.24
N LEU A 51 2.34 -1.63 7.66
CA LEU A 51 2.00 -0.74 8.75
C LEU A 51 0.75 0.09 8.45
N ILE A 52 0.68 0.73 7.27
CA ILE A 52 -0.50 1.52 6.86
C ILE A 52 -1.74 0.63 6.80
N LEU A 53 -1.63 -0.55 6.20
CA LEU A 53 -2.73 -1.50 6.08
C LEU A 53 -3.17 -2.04 7.45
N GLY A 54 -2.21 -2.35 8.33
CA GLY A 54 -2.46 -2.78 9.71
C GLY A 54 -3.19 -1.70 10.52
N LEU A 55 -2.71 -0.46 10.47
CA LEU A 55 -3.36 0.68 11.11
C LEU A 55 -4.77 0.92 10.55
N LEU A 56 -4.94 0.80 9.23
CA LEU A 56 -6.24 0.92 8.60
C LEU A 56 -7.19 -0.18 9.11
N LEU A 57 -6.74 -1.43 9.25
CA LEU A 57 -7.53 -2.54 9.81
C LEU A 57 -8.00 -2.27 11.23
N CYS A 58 -7.19 -1.62 12.08
CA CYS A 58 -7.58 -1.20 13.43
C CYS A 58 -8.82 -0.29 13.43
N THR A 59 -9.09 0.41 12.32
CA THR A 59 -10.29 1.25 12.17
C THR A 59 -11.52 0.49 11.70
N ARG A 60 -11.42 -0.81 11.37
CA ARG A 60 -12.48 -1.64 10.76
C ARG A 60 -12.97 -1.05 9.42
N PRO A 61 -12.11 -1.03 8.39
CA PRO A 61 -12.43 -0.47 7.08
C PRO A 61 -13.43 -1.37 6.36
N THR A 62 -14.16 -0.83 5.38
CA THR A 62 -14.90 -1.68 4.44
C THR A 62 -13.89 -2.43 3.56
N PRO A 63 -14.21 -3.65 3.08
CA PRO A 63 -13.33 -4.39 2.18
C PRO A 63 -12.94 -3.60 0.93
N ALA A 64 -13.87 -2.80 0.41
CA ALA A 64 -13.61 -1.94 -0.75
C ALA A 64 -12.61 -0.82 -0.46
N LEU A 65 -12.74 -0.10 0.67
CA LEU A 65 -11.77 0.92 1.07
C LEU A 65 -10.37 0.31 1.22
N PHE A 66 -10.29 -0.82 1.93
CA PHE A 66 -9.04 -1.54 2.13
C PHE A 66 -8.42 -1.97 0.79
N THR A 67 -9.23 -2.48 -0.13
CA THR A 67 -8.79 -2.82 -1.50
C THR A 67 -8.17 -1.62 -2.21
N GLY A 68 -8.83 -0.46 -2.17
CA GLY A 68 -8.33 0.76 -2.81
C GLY A 68 -6.98 1.21 -2.25
N VAL A 69 -6.83 1.20 -0.93
CA VAL A 69 -5.56 1.53 -0.25
C VAL A 69 -4.47 0.52 -0.61
N ALA A 70 -4.77 -0.78 -0.55
CA ALA A 70 -3.82 -1.83 -0.91
C ALA A 70 -3.38 -1.73 -2.38
N LEU A 71 -4.31 -1.43 -3.30
CA LEU A 71 -4.00 -1.21 -4.71
C LEU A 71 -3.08 -0.01 -4.93
N ALA A 72 -3.33 1.13 -4.26
CA ALA A 72 -2.47 2.30 -4.36
C ALA A 72 -1.03 1.98 -3.90
N LEU A 73 -0.89 1.31 -2.77
CA LEU A 73 0.41 0.94 -2.19
C LEU A 73 1.16 -0.06 -3.08
N ALA A 74 0.47 -1.10 -3.59
CA ALA A 74 1.06 -2.08 -4.49
C ALA A 74 1.49 -1.45 -5.82
N ALA A 75 0.65 -0.60 -6.41
CA ALA A 75 0.97 0.13 -7.63
C ALA A 75 2.15 1.08 -7.43
N HIS A 76 2.21 1.76 -6.28
CA HIS A 76 3.35 2.61 -5.93
C HIS A 76 4.65 1.79 -5.79
N LEU A 77 4.63 0.65 -5.09
CA LEU A 77 5.79 -0.24 -5.03
C LEU A 77 6.21 -0.73 -6.43
N GLN A 78 5.25 -1.08 -7.29
CA GLN A 78 5.54 -1.48 -8.67
C GLN A 78 6.28 -0.37 -9.43
N LEU A 79 5.78 0.86 -9.36
CA LEU A 79 6.40 2.03 -10.01
C LEU A 79 7.78 2.30 -9.42
N PHE A 80 7.93 2.18 -8.10
CA PHE A 80 9.20 2.33 -7.43
C PHE A 80 10.23 1.29 -7.88
N CYS A 81 9.83 0.01 -7.97
CA CYS A 81 10.68 -1.07 -8.48
C CYS A 81 11.15 -0.82 -9.92
N LEU A 82 10.28 -0.26 -10.76
CA LEU A 82 10.64 0.15 -12.12
C LEU A 82 11.62 1.34 -12.12
N TRP A 83 11.41 2.32 -11.23
CA TRP A 83 12.26 3.50 -11.12
C TRP A 83 13.67 3.20 -10.61
N ILE A 84 13.81 2.44 -9.51
CA ILE A 84 15.13 2.11 -8.92
C ILE A 84 15.96 1.13 -9.75
N SER A 85 15.35 0.49 -10.75
CA SER A 85 16.08 -0.31 -11.74
C SER A 85 16.82 0.58 -12.76
N SER A 86 16.62 1.90 -12.70
CA SER A 86 17.43 2.91 -13.39
C SER A 86 18.83 3.03 -12.73
N PRO A 87 19.92 3.20 -13.49
CA PRO A 87 21.30 3.23 -12.97
C PRO A 87 21.66 4.36 -11.98
N GLU A 88 20.76 5.31 -11.71
CA GLU A 88 21.14 6.64 -11.21
C GLU A 88 21.04 6.89 -9.69
N GLY A 89 20.74 5.91 -8.84
CA GLY A 89 20.47 6.24 -7.42
C GLY A 89 20.79 5.16 -6.39
N ALA A 90 22.02 5.17 -5.85
CA ALA A 90 22.40 4.37 -4.68
C ALA A 90 21.52 4.65 -3.43
N LEU A 91 20.80 5.77 -3.40
CA LEU A 91 19.91 6.19 -2.31
C LEU A 91 18.43 6.26 -2.72
N GLY A 92 18.04 5.71 -3.88
CA GLY A 92 16.66 5.74 -4.36
C GLY A 92 15.66 5.15 -3.35
N TRP A 93 16.09 4.19 -2.53
CA TRP A 93 15.27 3.56 -1.50
C TRP A 93 14.86 4.51 -0.35
N LEU A 94 15.61 5.59 -0.11
CA LEU A 94 15.19 6.60 0.88
C LEU A 94 13.96 7.37 0.41
N PHE A 95 13.85 7.62 -0.90
CA PHE A 95 12.65 8.25 -1.48
C PHE A 95 11.42 7.39 -1.23
N TYR A 96 11.55 6.07 -1.33
CA TYR A 96 10.47 5.15 -1.00
C TYR A 96 10.01 5.33 0.45
N LEU A 97 10.94 5.28 1.40
CA LEU A 97 10.62 5.35 2.83
C LEU A 97 10.00 6.71 3.21
N PHE A 98 10.55 7.80 2.68
CA PHE A 98 10.06 9.14 2.96
C PHE A 98 8.75 9.48 2.26
N ASP A 99 8.27 8.66 1.32
CA ASP A 99 6.97 8.89 0.66
C ASP A 99 5.77 8.43 1.53
N PHE A 100 6.00 7.51 2.47
CA PHE A 100 4.97 6.89 3.29
C PHE A 100 4.17 7.79 4.24
N PRO A 101 4.72 8.88 4.81
CA PRO A 101 3.92 9.86 5.53
C PRO A 101 2.74 10.40 4.69
N GLY A 102 2.98 10.65 3.40
CA GLY A 102 1.95 11.04 2.44
C GLY A 102 0.86 9.97 2.29
N ALA A 103 1.26 8.70 2.10
CA ALA A 103 0.32 7.58 2.02
C ALA A 103 -0.51 7.40 3.30
N LEU A 104 0.10 7.57 4.47
CA LEU A 104 -0.56 7.45 5.77
C LEU A 104 -1.63 8.55 5.95
N ILE A 105 -1.29 9.80 5.63
CA ILE A 105 -2.24 10.92 5.64
C ILE A 105 -3.37 10.66 4.64
N GLY A 106 -3.03 10.22 3.42
CA GLY A 106 -4.02 9.85 2.40
C GLY A 106 -4.98 8.76 2.87
N ALA A 107 -4.48 7.71 3.53
CA ALA A 107 -5.30 6.63 4.08
C ALA A 107 -6.22 7.13 5.22
N ALA A 108 -5.71 8.02 6.08
CA ALA A 108 -6.51 8.65 7.13
C ALA A 108 -7.65 9.51 6.56
N ILE A 109 -7.38 10.33 5.55
CA ILE A 109 -8.39 11.13 4.85
C ILE A 109 -9.41 10.24 4.16
N ALA A 110 -8.94 9.21 3.44
CA ALA A 110 -9.83 8.25 2.76
C ALA A 110 -10.77 7.58 3.77
N ARG A 111 -10.24 7.15 4.92
CA ARG A 111 -11.04 6.53 5.99
C ARG A 111 -12.05 7.51 6.55
N PHE A 112 -11.65 8.74 6.85
CA PHE A 112 -12.54 9.79 7.34
C PHE A 112 -13.69 10.03 6.36
N LEU A 113 -13.39 10.25 5.09
CA LEU A 113 -14.39 10.51 4.05
C LEU A 113 -15.29 9.30 3.80
N ALA A 114 -14.75 8.08 3.77
CA ALA A 114 -15.51 6.85 3.63
C ALA A 114 -16.67 6.75 4.63
N THR A 115 -16.43 7.16 5.89
CA THR A 115 -17.46 7.15 6.95
C THR A 115 -18.50 8.25 6.81
N ARG A 116 -18.18 9.37 6.15
CA ARG A 116 -19.03 10.56 6.08
C ARG A 116 -19.84 10.66 4.79
N VAL A 117 -19.21 10.38 3.64
CA VAL A 117 -19.78 10.67 2.32
C VAL A 117 -20.16 9.43 1.52
N ALA A 118 -19.62 8.25 1.89
CA ALA A 118 -19.82 7.01 1.15
C ALA A 118 -20.32 5.81 2.00
N PRO A 119 -21.22 6.00 2.99
CA PRO A 119 -21.74 4.86 3.75
C PRO A 119 -22.49 3.91 2.81
N GLY A 120 -22.12 2.63 2.84
CA GLY A 120 -22.73 1.59 2.00
C GLY A 120 -22.42 1.65 0.49
N LYS A 121 -21.55 2.57 0.03
CA LYS A 121 -21.18 2.71 -1.39
C LYS A 121 -19.80 2.10 -1.67
N PRO A 122 -19.69 0.81 -2.05
CA PRO A 122 -18.40 0.11 -2.11
C PRO A 122 -17.44 0.71 -3.14
N LEU A 123 -17.93 1.01 -4.35
CA LEU A 123 -17.09 1.59 -5.41
C LEU A 123 -16.45 2.92 -4.97
N ILE A 124 -17.25 3.82 -4.40
CA ILE A 124 -16.76 5.12 -3.92
C ILE A 124 -15.74 4.93 -2.79
N ASN A 125 -15.99 4.00 -1.86
CA ASN A 125 -15.01 3.69 -0.80
C ASN A 125 -13.66 3.22 -1.37
N GLY A 126 -13.69 2.34 -2.37
CA GLY A 126 -12.46 1.90 -3.05
C GLY A 126 -11.75 3.03 -3.76
N LEU A 127 -12.49 3.88 -4.50
CA LEU A 127 -11.92 5.05 -5.18
C LEU A 127 -11.35 6.08 -4.21
N LEU A 128 -11.97 6.28 -3.04
CA LEU A 128 -11.43 7.14 -1.99
C LEU A 128 -10.10 6.59 -1.46
N GLY A 129 -10.02 5.29 -1.19
CA GLY A 129 -8.78 4.64 -0.76
C GLY A 129 -7.67 4.78 -1.79
N LEU A 130 -7.96 4.42 -3.03
CA LEU A 130 -7.01 4.50 -4.14
C LEU A 130 -6.56 5.96 -4.37
N GLY A 131 -7.51 6.87 -4.48
CA GLY A 131 -7.28 8.26 -4.87
C GLY A 131 -6.50 9.06 -3.83
N TRP A 132 -6.92 9.03 -2.57
CA TRP A 132 -6.27 9.83 -1.53
C TRP A 132 -4.90 9.29 -1.13
N VAL A 133 -4.68 7.97 -1.15
CA VAL A 133 -3.36 7.39 -0.91
C VAL A 133 -2.42 7.74 -2.07
N SER A 134 -2.87 7.58 -3.32
CA SER A 134 -2.08 7.97 -4.50
C SER A 134 -1.74 9.45 -4.51
N LEU A 135 -2.70 10.30 -4.14
CA LEU A 135 -2.47 11.75 -4.04
C LEU A 135 -1.48 12.09 -2.92
N GLY A 136 -1.63 11.47 -1.75
CA GLY A 136 -0.72 11.66 -0.62
C GLY A 136 0.72 11.29 -0.98
N LEU A 137 0.92 10.14 -1.61
CA LEU A 137 2.20 9.72 -2.18
C LEU A 137 2.72 10.74 -3.19
N LEU A 138 1.93 11.11 -4.19
CA LEU A 138 2.36 12.05 -5.23
C LEU A 138 2.82 13.40 -4.65
N LEU A 139 2.05 13.97 -3.72
CA LEU A 139 2.36 15.25 -3.10
C LEU A 139 3.64 15.17 -2.25
N ASN A 140 3.80 14.09 -1.50
CA ASN A 140 4.95 13.92 -0.62
C ASN A 140 6.24 13.63 -1.41
N PHE A 141 6.15 12.82 -2.47
CA PHE A 141 7.22 12.65 -3.46
C PHE A 141 7.63 13.98 -4.10
N LYS A 142 6.66 14.81 -4.49
CA LYS A 142 6.95 16.16 -5.03
C LYS A 142 7.64 17.06 -4.01
N LEU A 143 7.19 17.07 -2.75
CA LEU A 143 7.83 17.83 -1.68
C LEU A 143 9.29 17.41 -1.48
N MET A 144 9.54 16.10 -1.46
CA MET A 144 10.90 15.57 -1.36
C MET A 144 11.77 16.00 -2.55
N MET A 145 11.25 15.94 -3.77
CA MET A 145 11.97 16.42 -4.96
C MET A 145 12.28 17.92 -4.92
N TYR A 146 11.36 18.75 -4.42
CA TYR A 146 11.62 20.19 -4.24
C TYR A 146 12.70 20.48 -3.19
N SER A 147 12.82 19.65 -2.16
CA SER A 147 13.82 19.84 -1.10
C SER A 147 15.28 19.58 -1.53
N GLN A 148 15.48 19.13 -2.78
CA GLN A 148 16.81 18.86 -3.35
C GLN A 148 17.32 19.98 -4.28
N VAL A 149 16.52 21.02 -4.51
CA VAL A 149 16.87 22.22 -5.29
C VAL A 149 17.29 23.35 -4.35
#